data_AF-A0A8C3TXK4-F1
#
_entry.id   AF-A0A8C3TXK4-F1
#
_cell.length_a   1.000
_cell.length_b   1.000
_cell.length_c   1.000
_cell.angle_alpha   90.00
_cell.angle_beta   90.00
_cell.angle_gamma   90.00
#
_symmetry.space_group_name_H-M   'P 1'
#
loop_
_entity.id
_entity.type
_entity.pdbx_description
1 polymer ?
#
loop_
_entity_poly.entity_id
_entity_poly.type
_entity_poly.pdbx_seq_one_letter_code
_entity_poly.pdbx_strand_id
1 'polypeptide(L)'
;MSLKDQLIHTVHKQESHAENKISVVGVGAVGMACAISILMKDLADELALVDVVEDKLRGEMLDLQHGSLFLKTPKIVSGKDYSVTAHSKLVIVTAGARQQEGESRLNLVQRNVNIFKFIIPNVVKYSPDCKLLIVSNPVDILTYVAWKISGFPKNRVIGSGCNLDSARFRHLMGERLGIHPLSCHGWIVGEHGDSSVPVWSGVNVAGVSLKALHPDLGTDADKEHWKEVHKQVVDRACME
;
A
#
# COMPACT_ATOMS: atom_id res chain seq x y z
N MET A 1 13.43 33.54 -31.58
CA MET A 1 12.77 33.45 -30.26
C MET A 1 11.59 32.51 -30.38
N SER A 2 11.43 31.57 -29.45
CA SER A 2 10.23 30.71 -29.42
C SER A 2 9.03 31.48 -28.88
N LEU A 3 7.81 30.98 -29.11
CA LEU A 3 6.59 31.53 -28.50
C LEU A 3 6.70 31.58 -26.96
N LYS A 4 7.35 30.58 -26.36
CA LYS A 4 7.61 30.53 -24.92
C LYS A 4 8.47 31.70 -24.46
N ASP A 5 9.51 32.06 -25.20
CA ASP A 5 10.41 33.17 -24.84
C ASP A 5 9.75 34.55 -25.01
N GLN A 6 8.73 34.64 -25.88
CA GLN A 6 7.94 35.86 -26.04
C GLN A 6 6.90 36.02 -24.93
N LEU A 7 6.34 34.91 -24.43
CA LEU A 7 5.29 34.91 -23.42
C LEU A 7 5.83 34.90 -21.98
N ILE A 8 6.93 34.18 -21.73
CA ILE A 8 7.45 33.89 -20.38
C ILE A 8 8.86 34.47 -20.24
N HIS A 9 9.01 35.44 -19.33
CA HIS A 9 10.32 35.92 -18.89
C HIS A 9 10.83 35.02 -17.74
N THR A 10 11.93 34.30 -17.97
CA THR A 10 12.51 33.42 -16.96
C THR A 10 13.27 34.25 -15.91
N VAL A 11 12.69 34.36 -14.71
CA VAL A 11 13.30 35.10 -13.59
C VAL A 11 14.40 34.28 -12.90
N HIS A 12 14.24 32.96 -12.83
CA HIS A 12 15.23 32.04 -12.26
C HIS A 12 15.14 30.68 -12.96
N LYS A 13 16.29 30.02 -13.19
CA LYS A 13 16.32 28.63 -13.69
C LYS A 13 16.07 27.70 -12.51
N GLN A 14 14.87 27.15 -12.44
CA GLN A 14 14.48 26.25 -11.35
C GLN A 14 15.09 24.86 -11.57
N GLU A 15 16.03 24.44 -10.73
CA GLU A 15 16.32 23.02 -10.54
C GLU A 15 15.17 22.44 -9.71
N SER A 16 14.21 21.77 -10.35
CA SER A 16 13.06 21.24 -9.63
C SER A 16 13.45 19.95 -8.90
N HIS A 17 13.74 20.06 -7.61
CA HIS A 17 13.72 18.92 -6.71
C HIS A 17 12.31 18.78 -6.12
N ALA A 18 11.76 17.57 -6.16
CA ALA A 18 10.49 17.29 -5.52
C ALA A 18 10.70 17.14 -4.00
N GLU A 19 9.86 17.79 -3.21
CA GLU A 19 9.93 17.80 -1.76
C GLU A 19 9.16 16.62 -1.15
N ASN A 20 8.03 16.24 -1.74
CA ASN A 20 7.11 15.21 -1.24
C ASN A 20 6.89 14.09 -2.26
N LYS A 21 7.97 13.66 -2.91
CA LYS A 21 7.91 12.63 -3.95
C LYS A 21 7.52 11.26 -3.40
N ILE A 22 6.59 10.59 -4.09
CA ILE A 22 6.20 9.20 -3.85
C ILE A 22 6.49 8.36 -5.09
N SER A 23 7.05 7.16 -4.90
CA SER A 23 7.18 6.17 -5.98
C SER A 23 6.32 4.94 -5.74
N VAL A 24 5.71 4.41 -6.80
CA VAL A 24 5.00 3.13 -6.80
C VAL A 24 5.71 2.17 -7.76
N VAL A 25 6.16 1.04 -7.22
CA VAL A 25 6.83 -0.02 -7.98
C VAL A 25 5.87 -1.16 -8.23
N GLY A 26 5.44 -1.31 -9.49
CA GLY A 26 4.47 -2.27 -9.99
C GLY A 26 3.15 -1.59 -10.36
N VAL A 27 2.81 -1.49 -11.65
CA VAL A 27 1.58 -0.86 -12.16
C VAL A 27 0.47 -1.88 -12.43
N GLY A 28 0.39 -2.91 -11.58
CA GLY A 28 -0.77 -3.78 -11.49
C GLY A 28 -1.99 -3.04 -10.92
N ALA A 29 -3.12 -3.74 -10.79
CA ALA A 29 -4.35 -3.15 -10.24
C ALA A 29 -4.14 -2.51 -8.85
N VAL A 30 -3.39 -3.19 -7.96
CA VAL A 30 -3.05 -2.66 -6.63
C VAL A 30 -2.20 -1.39 -6.74
N GLY A 31 -1.17 -1.39 -7.57
CA GLY A 31 -0.30 -0.23 -7.76
C GLY A 31 -1.03 0.98 -8.31
N MET A 32 -1.91 0.78 -9.29
CA MET A 32 -2.72 1.87 -9.85
C MET A 32 -3.78 2.36 -8.88
N ALA A 33 -4.41 1.48 -8.09
CA ALA A 33 -5.31 1.87 -7.01
C ALA A 33 -4.59 2.72 -5.94
N CYS A 34 -3.34 2.36 -5.59
CA CYS A 34 -2.50 3.19 -4.73
C CYS A 34 -2.20 4.55 -5.38
N ALA A 35 -1.75 4.56 -6.64
CA ALA A 35 -1.40 5.78 -7.37
C ALA A 35 -2.57 6.77 -7.44
N ILE A 36 -3.75 6.33 -7.88
CA ILE A 36 -4.92 7.23 -7.99
C ILE A 36 -5.38 7.73 -6.62
N SER A 37 -5.38 6.87 -5.59
CA SER A 37 -5.76 7.27 -4.23
C SER A 37 -4.82 8.31 -3.64
N ILE A 38 -3.52 8.23 -3.96
CA ILE A 38 -2.50 9.18 -3.53
C ILE A 38 -2.69 10.52 -4.23
N LEU A 39 -2.94 10.50 -5.55
CA LEU A 39 -3.19 11.69 -6.35
C LEU A 39 -4.45 12.43 -5.89
N MET A 40 -5.56 11.71 -5.67
CA MET A 40 -6.82 12.30 -5.22
C MET A 40 -6.78 12.84 -3.77
N LYS A 41 -5.77 12.45 -2.99
CA LYS A 41 -5.54 12.93 -1.62
C LYS A 41 -4.51 14.05 -1.54
N ASP A 42 -3.98 14.53 -2.67
CA ASP A 42 -2.96 15.58 -2.75
C ASP A 42 -1.70 15.27 -1.90
N LEU A 43 -1.27 14.00 -1.84
CA LEU A 43 -0.19 13.58 -0.93
C LEU A 43 1.22 13.75 -1.50
N ALA A 44 1.36 14.04 -2.79
CA ALA A 44 2.65 14.14 -3.48
C ALA A 44 2.70 15.33 -4.44
N ASP A 45 3.86 15.95 -4.55
CA ASP A 45 4.20 16.95 -5.58
C ASP A 45 4.84 16.30 -6.82
N GLU A 46 5.41 15.10 -6.68
CA GLU A 46 5.86 14.25 -7.77
C GLU A 46 5.47 12.78 -7.51
N LEU A 47 4.85 12.15 -8.50
CA LEU A 47 4.57 10.71 -8.49
C LEU A 47 5.45 10.01 -9.54
N ALA A 48 6.18 8.98 -9.13
CA ALA A 48 6.96 8.15 -10.05
C ALA A 48 6.44 6.71 -10.10
N LEU A 49 6.26 6.18 -11.31
CA LEU A 49 5.83 4.80 -11.54
C LEU A 49 6.96 3.96 -12.13
N VAL A 50 7.15 2.74 -11.63
CA VAL A 50 8.13 1.80 -12.16
C VAL A 50 7.48 0.46 -12.42
N ASP A 51 7.72 -0.11 -13.60
CA ASP A 51 7.34 -1.48 -13.94
C ASP A 51 8.29 -2.03 -15.02
N VAL A 52 8.30 -3.34 -15.18
CA VAL A 52 9.08 -4.04 -16.23
C VAL A 52 8.35 -4.05 -17.58
N VAL A 53 7.03 -3.91 -17.58
CA VAL A 53 6.18 -3.89 -18.79
C VAL A 53 6.04 -2.44 -19.30
N GLU A 54 6.95 -2.02 -20.17
CA GLU A 54 7.10 -0.62 -20.61
C GLU A 54 5.86 -0.04 -21.29
N ASP A 55 5.19 -0.78 -22.17
CA ASP A 55 3.99 -0.30 -22.85
C ASP A 55 2.85 -0.03 -21.88
N LYS A 56 2.63 -0.94 -20.93
CA LYS A 56 1.64 -0.77 -19.87
C LYS A 56 2.01 0.42 -18.99
N LEU A 57 3.26 0.49 -18.53
CA LEU A 57 3.78 1.59 -17.70
C LEU A 57 3.57 2.96 -18.35
N ARG A 58 3.84 3.07 -19.65
CA ARG A 58 3.64 4.31 -20.40
C ARG A 58 2.16 4.63 -20.55
N GLY A 59 1.31 3.64 -20.83
CA GLY A 59 -0.13 3.81 -20.93
C GLY A 59 -0.75 4.34 -19.63
N GLU A 60 -0.46 3.68 -18.51
CA GLU A 60 -0.96 4.07 -17.18
C GLU A 60 -0.48 5.47 -16.77
N MET A 61 0.79 5.82 -17.04
CA MET A 61 1.31 7.16 -16.78
C MET A 61 0.58 8.23 -17.59
N LEU A 62 0.38 8.00 -18.90
CA LEU A 62 -0.28 8.97 -19.78
C LEU A 62 -1.74 9.19 -19.35
N ASP A 63 -2.44 8.14 -18.93
CA ASP A 63 -3.83 8.25 -18.46
C ASP A 63 -3.93 9.14 -17.21
N LEU A 64 -3.03 8.94 -16.24
CA LEU A 64 -2.94 9.83 -15.07
C LEU A 64 -2.55 11.27 -15.47
N GLN A 65 -1.64 11.45 -16.42
CA GLN A 65 -1.23 12.77 -16.91
C GLN A 65 -2.38 13.50 -17.61
N HIS A 66 -3.22 12.82 -18.39
CA HIS A 66 -4.41 13.43 -18.99
C HIS A 66 -5.41 13.92 -17.93
N GLY A 67 -5.43 13.27 -16.76
CA GLY A 67 -6.18 13.70 -15.59
C GLY A 67 -5.58 14.86 -14.80
N SER A 68 -4.39 15.38 -15.16
CA SER A 68 -3.67 16.37 -14.34
C SER A 68 -4.45 17.64 -14.06
N LEU A 69 -5.39 18.03 -14.93
CA LEU A 69 -6.27 19.18 -14.71
C LEU A 69 -7.12 19.04 -13.42
N PHE A 70 -7.43 17.82 -13.02
CA PHE A 70 -8.27 17.50 -11.86
C PHE A 70 -7.45 17.20 -10.59
N LEU A 71 -6.12 17.28 -10.68
CA LEU A 71 -5.18 16.88 -9.64
C LEU A 71 -4.29 18.05 -9.23
N LYS A 72 -3.72 17.99 -8.02
CA LYS A 72 -2.73 18.98 -7.56
C LYS A 72 -1.29 18.48 -7.59
N THR A 73 -1.04 17.29 -8.13
CA THR A 73 0.30 16.75 -8.33
C THR A 73 0.82 17.20 -9.70
N PRO A 74 1.73 18.19 -9.78
CA PRO A 74 2.14 18.80 -11.04
C PRO A 74 3.02 17.91 -11.92
N LYS A 75 3.60 16.84 -11.37
CA LYS A 75 4.56 16.00 -12.09
C LYS A 75 4.29 14.51 -11.85
N ILE A 76 4.03 13.80 -12.93
CA ILE A 76 3.89 12.34 -12.95
C ILE A 76 4.89 11.82 -13.96
N VAL A 77 5.79 10.94 -13.54
CA VAL A 77 6.83 10.33 -14.38
C VAL A 77 6.76 8.82 -14.29
N SER A 78 7.26 8.13 -15.32
CA SER A 78 7.42 6.69 -15.27
C SER A 78 8.67 6.24 -16.01
N GLY A 79 9.18 5.07 -15.63
CA GLY A 79 10.32 4.46 -16.29
C GLY A 79 10.65 3.09 -15.71
N LYS A 80 11.22 2.23 -16.55
CA LYS A 80 11.76 0.94 -16.10
C LYS A 80 13.06 1.10 -15.31
N ASP A 81 13.85 2.12 -15.65
CA ASP A 81 15.03 2.51 -14.87
C ASP A 81 14.59 3.24 -13.61
N TYR A 82 15.12 2.79 -12.47
CA TYR A 82 14.85 3.35 -11.16
C TYR A 82 15.42 4.76 -10.95
N SER A 83 16.22 5.29 -11.88
CA SER A 83 16.62 6.71 -11.86
C SER A 83 15.42 7.67 -11.76
N VAL A 84 14.26 7.30 -12.32
CA VAL A 84 13.01 8.07 -12.17
C VAL A 84 12.50 8.13 -10.73
N THR A 85 12.95 7.24 -9.84
CA THR A 85 12.56 7.18 -8.42
C THR A 85 13.48 7.97 -7.50
N ALA A 86 14.46 8.70 -8.05
CA ALA A 86 15.41 9.45 -7.24
C ALA A 86 14.72 10.47 -6.33
N HIS A 87 15.22 10.57 -5.09
CA HIS A 87 14.77 11.50 -4.04
C HIS A 87 13.34 11.28 -3.51
N SER A 88 12.78 10.09 -3.64
CA SER A 88 11.47 9.76 -3.06
C SER A 88 11.51 9.77 -1.54
N LYS A 89 10.48 10.34 -0.90
CA LYS A 89 10.28 10.29 0.55
C LYS A 89 9.64 8.97 0.98
N LEU A 90 8.77 8.42 0.12
CA LEU A 90 8.09 7.15 0.29
C LEU A 90 8.18 6.33 -1.01
N VAL A 91 8.52 5.06 -0.90
CA VAL A 91 8.48 4.11 -2.02
C VAL A 91 7.58 2.94 -1.65
N ILE A 92 6.53 2.76 -2.43
CA ILE A 92 5.52 1.72 -2.24
C ILE A 92 5.82 0.57 -3.21
N VAL A 93 5.98 -0.63 -2.68
CA VAL A 93 6.30 -1.82 -3.48
C VAL A 93 5.07 -2.72 -3.54
N THR A 94 4.45 -2.75 -4.72
CA THR A 94 3.27 -3.57 -5.06
C THR A 94 3.61 -4.65 -6.08
N ALA A 95 4.81 -4.62 -6.66
CA ALA A 95 5.30 -5.59 -7.61
C ALA A 95 5.51 -6.97 -6.96
N GLY A 96 4.97 -8.00 -7.59
CA GLY A 96 5.10 -9.39 -7.16
C GLY A 96 4.47 -10.34 -8.15
N ALA A 97 4.91 -11.59 -8.12
CA ALA A 97 4.21 -12.70 -8.71
C ALA A 97 2.90 -12.97 -7.95
N ARG A 98 1.88 -13.37 -8.69
CA ARG A 98 0.66 -13.97 -8.15
C ARG A 98 0.85 -15.47 -8.00
N GLN A 99 0.16 -16.06 -7.02
CA GLN A 99 0.12 -17.50 -6.86
C GLN A 99 -0.50 -18.14 -8.11
N GLN A 100 0.18 -19.16 -8.65
CA GLN A 100 -0.37 -19.98 -9.71
C GLN A 100 -1.17 -21.16 -9.13
N GLU A 101 -2.12 -21.67 -9.90
CA GLU A 101 -2.90 -22.85 -9.49
C GLU A 101 -1.97 -24.04 -9.22
N GLY A 102 -2.09 -24.64 -8.03
CA GLY A 102 -1.21 -25.71 -7.58
C GLY A 102 0.19 -25.29 -7.07
N GLU A 103 0.53 -23.99 -7.09
CA GLU A 103 1.81 -23.49 -6.57
C GLU A 103 1.81 -23.48 -5.03
N SER A 104 2.89 -23.97 -4.42
CA SER A 104 3.06 -23.91 -2.97
C SER A 104 3.34 -22.48 -2.50
N ARG A 105 2.90 -22.14 -1.27
CA ARG A 105 3.19 -20.83 -0.64
C ARG A 105 4.70 -20.54 -0.60
N LEU A 106 5.52 -21.55 -0.37
CA LEU A 106 7.00 -21.43 -0.34
C LEU A 106 7.57 -21.03 -1.71
N ASN A 107 7.05 -21.61 -2.80
CA ASN A 107 7.51 -21.26 -4.15
C ASN A 107 7.15 -19.82 -4.53
N LEU A 108 5.94 -19.39 -4.17
CA LEU A 108 5.51 -18.00 -4.36
C LEU A 108 6.42 -17.02 -3.60
N VAL A 109 6.70 -17.30 -2.33
CA VAL A 109 7.64 -16.51 -1.52
C VAL A 109 9.00 -16.44 -2.21
N GLN A 110 9.54 -17.57 -2.67
CA GLN A 110 10.86 -17.61 -3.31
C GLN A 110 10.92 -16.75 -4.59
N ARG A 111 9.86 -16.76 -5.40
CA ARG A 111 9.75 -15.89 -6.60
C ARG A 111 9.72 -14.42 -6.21
N ASN A 112 8.92 -14.05 -5.21
CA ASN A 112 8.83 -12.66 -4.75
C ASN A 112 10.12 -12.18 -4.07
N VAL A 113 10.81 -13.05 -3.34
CA VAL A 113 12.16 -12.76 -2.81
C VAL A 113 13.14 -12.47 -3.95
N ASN A 114 13.11 -13.24 -5.04
CA ASN A 114 13.99 -13.01 -6.19
C ASN A 114 13.67 -11.70 -6.90
N ILE A 115 12.39 -11.33 -7.02
CA ILE A 115 11.97 -10.02 -7.51
C ILE A 115 12.51 -8.91 -6.58
N PHE A 116 12.38 -9.07 -5.25
CA PHE A 116 12.85 -8.08 -4.27
C PHE A 116 14.36 -7.90 -4.26
N LYS A 117 15.14 -8.95 -4.55
CA LYS A 117 16.60 -8.86 -4.75
C LYS A 117 16.98 -7.93 -5.90
N PHE A 118 16.11 -7.73 -6.88
CA PHE A 118 16.30 -6.76 -7.95
C PHE A 118 15.74 -5.37 -7.57
N ILE A 119 14.51 -5.32 -7.05
CA ILE A 119 13.82 -4.06 -6.78
C ILE A 119 14.50 -3.25 -5.67
N ILE A 120 14.69 -3.86 -4.50
CA ILE A 120 15.05 -3.13 -3.28
C ILE A 120 16.43 -2.45 -3.38
N PRO A 121 17.50 -3.09 -3.90
CA PRO A 121 18.79 -2.42 -4.06
C PRO A 121 18.73 -1.22 -5.01
N ASN A 122 17.95 -1.32 -6.10
CA ASN A 122 17.76 -0.21 -7.03
C ASN A 122 17.00 0.96 -6.39
N VAL A 123 15.95 0.68 -5.61
CA VAL A 123 15.23 1.71 -4.85
C VAL A 123 16.17 2.42 -3.87
N VAL A 124 16.94 1.66 -3.07
CA VAL A 124 17.85 2.23 -2.07
C VAL A 124 18.95 3.06 -2.71
N LYS A 125 19.45 2.64 -3.90
CA LYS A 125 20.47 3.38 -4.66
C LYS A 125 20.02 4.81 -4.98
N TYR A 126 18.77 5.00 -5.41
CA TYR A 126 18.27 6.31 -5.85
C TYR A 126 17.53 7.09 -4.75
N SER A 127 17.08 6.40 -3.71
CA SER A 127 16.33 6.99 -2.59
C SER A 127 16.80 6.44 -1.23
N PRO A 128 18.05 6.74 -0.81
CA PRO A 128 18.65 6.17 0.40
C PRO A 128 17.96 6.59 1.71
N ASP A 129 17.20 7.68 1.70
CA ASP A 129 16.51 8.26 2.87
C ASP A 129 14.99 8.00 2.89
N CYS A 130 14.47 7.24 1.91
CA CYS A 130 13.05 6.97 1.83
C CYS A 130 12.55 6.05 2.96
N LYS A 131 11.23 6.00 3.10
CA LYS A 131 10.53 4.93 3.80
C LYS A 131 10.04 3.94 2.74
N LEU A 132 10.16 2.66 3.04
CA LEU A 132 9.61 1.57 2.23
C LEU A 132 8.25 1.18 2.80
N LEU A 133 7.22 1.17 1.95
CA LEU A 133 5.92 0.58 2.25
C LEU A 133 5.73 -0.65 1.37
N ILE A 134 5.79 -1.83 1.98
CA ILE A 134 5.65 -3.10 1.30
C ILE A 134 4.18 -3.50 1.29
N VAL A 135 3.66 -3.77 0.11
CA VAL A 135 2.28 -4.21 -0.13
C VAL A 135 2.26 -5.60 -0.77
N SER A 136 3.31 -5.96 -1.51
CA SER A 136 3.44 -7.29 -2.14
C SER A 136 3.29 -8.42 -1.12
N ASN A 137 2.57 -9.47 -1.50
CA ASN A 137 2.30 -10.62 -0.64
C ASN A 137 3.32 -11.76 -0.77
N PRO A 138 3.57 -12.54 0.30
CA PRO A 138 3.03 -12.35 1.65
C PRO A 138 3.73 -11.20 2.38
N VAL A 139 2.95 -10.19 2.78
CA VAL A 139 3.47 -8.86 3.14
C VAL A 139 4.39 -8.89 4.35
N ASP A 140 4.10 -9.69 5.36
CA ASP A 140 4.89 -9.75 6.59
C ASP A 140 6.31 -10.29 6.32
N ILE A 141 6.39 -11.36 5.52
CA ILE A 141 7.66 -11.98 5.10
C ILE A 141 8.42 -11.05 4.16
N LEU A 142 7.74 -10.45 3.18
CA LEU A 142 8.39 -9.57 2.21
C LEU A 142 8.84 -8.24 2.83
N THR A 143 8.17 -7.78 3.88
CA THR A 143 8.63 -6.65 4.71
C THR A 143 9.95 -6.99 5.39
N TYR A 144 10.06 -8.18 5.99
CA TYR A 144 11.32 -8.66 6.56
C TYR A 144 12.42 -8.78 5.50
N VAL A 145 12.11 -9.34 4.33
CA VAL A 145 13.06 -9.48 3.21
C VAL A 145 13.53 -8.11 2.72
N ALA A 146 12.62 -7.15 2.51
CA ALA A 146 12.96 -5.79 2.14
C ALA A 146 13.84 -5.11 3.20
N TRP A 147 13.56 -5.34 4.48
CA TRP A 147 14.38 -4.82 5.58
C TRP A 147 15.81 -5.38 5.53
N LYS A 148 15.97 -6.69 5.31
CA LYS A 148 17.29 -7.32 5.21
C LYS A 148 18.07 -6.87 3.97
N ILE A 149 17.43 -6.74 2.82
CA ILE A 149 18.09 -6.36 1.56
C ILE A 149 18.42 -4.86 1.55
N SER A 150 17.54 -4.00 2.07
CA SER A 150 17.74 -2.55 2.03
C SER A 150 18.84 -2.04 2.95
N GLY A 151 19.12 -2.76 4.04
CA GLY A 151 20.00 -2.27 5.11
C GLY A 151 19.43 -1.07 5.88
N PHE A 152 18.17 -0.72 5.66
CA PHE A 152 17.52 0.37 6.38
C PHE A 152 17.28 0.03 7.85
N PRO A 153 17.22 1.03 8.74
CA PRO A 153 16.72 0.81 10.10
C PRO A 153 15.24 0.40 10.04
N LYS A 154 14.82 -0.48 10.95
CA LYS A 154 13.48 -1.11 10.94
C LYS A 154 12.32 -0.12 10.89
N ASN A 155 12.48 1.08 11.45
CA ASN A 155 11.45 2.13 11.44
C ASN A 155 11.21 2.75 10.06
N ARG A 156 12.03 2.44 9.05
CA ARG A 156 11.86 2.87 7.65
C ARG A 156 11.33 1.78 6.73
N VAL A 157 11.04 0.58 7.24
CA VAL A 157 10.51 -0.53 6.43
C VAL A 157 9.21 -1.02 7.05
N ILE A 158 8.11 -0.72 6.40
CA ILE A 158 6.75 -0.89 6.92
C ILE A 158 6.00 -1.80 5.96
N GLY A 159 5.34 -2.83 6.46
CA GLY A 159 4.37 -3.61 5.70
C GLY A 159 2.99 -2.99 5.82
N SER A 160 2.15 -3.07 4.78
CA SER A 160 0.75 -2.67 4.88
C SER A 160 -0.01 -3.50 5.93
N GLY A 161 0.36 -4.79 6.06
CA GLY A 161 -0.09 -5.69 7.13
C GLY A 161 -1.60 -5.69 7.33
N CYS A 162 -2.02 -5.83 8.58
CA CYS A 162 -3.44 -5.92 8.96
C CYS A 162 -4.20 -4.58 8.96
N ASN A 163 -3.68 -3.52 8.31
CA ASN A 163 -4.40 -2.25 8.22
C ASN A 163 -5.72 -2.43 7.44
N LEU A 164 -5.68 -3.17 6.33
CA LEU A 164 -6.87 -3.46 5.53
C LEU A 164 -7.81 -4.45 6.25
N ASP A 165 -7.28 -5.47 6.92
CA ASP A 165 -8.06 -6.42 7.72
C ASP A 165 -8.81 -5.73 8.85
N SER A 166 -8.15 -4.81 9.55
CA SER A 166 -8.80 -3.99 10.59
C SER A 166 -9.86 -3.06 10.01
N ALA A 167 -9.63 -2.47 8.82
CA ALA A 167 -10.65 -1.67 8.14
C ALA A 167 -11.87 -2.52 7.74
N ARG A 168 -11.66 -3.73 7.21
CA ARG A 168 -12.71 -4.70 6.89
C ARG A 168 -13.49 -5.11 8.14
N PHE A 169 -12.79 -5.43 9.22
CA PHE A 169 -13.38 -5.79 10.50
C PHE A 169 -14.30 -4.68 11.04
N ARG A 170 -13.81 -3.44 11.01
CA ARG A 170 -14.60 -2.25 11.42
C ARG A 170 -15.77 -1.96 10.50
N HIS A 171 -15.64 -2.24 9.21
CA HIS A 171 -16.72 -2.13 8.24
C HIS A 171 -17.86 -3.11 8.55
N LEU A 172 -17.55 -4.40 8.71
CA LEU A 172 -18.53 -5.44 9.02
C LEU A 172 -19.14 -5.25 10.41
N MET A 173 -18.37 -4.80 11.39
CA MET A 173 -18.88 -4.38 12.70
C MET A 173 -19.89 -3.24 12.56
N GLY A 174 -19.56 -2.23 11.75
CA GLY A 174 -20.45 -1.10 11.47
C GLY A 174 -21.74 -1.50 10.78
N GLU A 175 -21.66 -2.43 9.82
CA GLU A 175 -22.83 -3.01 9.14
C GLU A 175 -23.77 -3.71 10.12
N ARG A 176 -23.23 -4.54 11.03
CA ARG A 176 -24.03 -5.24 12.06
C ARG A 176 -24.68 -4.29 13.06
N LEU A 177 -23.99 -3.21 13.44
CA LEU A 177 -24.46 -2.27 14.47
C LEU A 177 -25.24 -1.07 13.92
N GLY A 178 -25.26 -0.87 12.60
CA GLY A 178 -25.81 0.34 11.99
C GLY A 178 -25.01 1.61 12.32
N ILE A 179 -23.71 1.48 12.55
CA ILE A 179 -22.81 2.57 12.96
C ILE A 179 -21.70 2.74 11.93
N HIS A 180 -21.33 3.99 11.63
CA HIS A 180 -20.26 4.25 10.68
C HIS A 180 -18.91 3.65 11.17
N PRO A 181 -18.09 3.03 10.30
CA PRO A 181 -16.86 2.34 10.71
C PRO A 181 -15.82 3.24 11.42
N LEU A 182 -15.89 4.56 11.22
CA LEU A 182 -15.06 5.52 11.96
C LEU A 182 -15.33 5.50 13.48
N SER A 183 -16.55 5.15 13.88
CA SER A 183 -16.99 5.07 15.29
C SER A 183 -17.02 3.63 15.83
N CYS A 184 -16.67 2.65 14.99
CA CYS A 184 -16.49 1.25 15.38
C CYS A 184 -15.00 0.98 15.55
N HIS A 185 -14.57 0.58 16.74
CA HIS A 185 -13.18 0.35 17.06
C HIS A 185 -12.93 -1.14 17.30
N GLY A 186 -11.96 -1.69 16.59
CA GLY A 186 -11.53 -3.08 16.67
C GLY A 186 -10.26 -3.27 15.84
N TRP A 187 -9.44 -4.23 16.25
CA TRP A 187 -8.11 -4.45 15.69
C TRP A 187 -7.94 -5.91 15.29
N ILE A 188 -7.47 -6.10 14.06
CA ILE A 188 -6.90 -7.36 13.59
C ILE A 188 -5.38 -7.20 13.62
N VAL A 189 -4.68 -8.15 14.24
CA VAL A 189 -3.22 -8.14 14.39
C VAL A 189 -2.62 -9.49 13.98
N GLY A 190 -1.29 -9.56 13.90
CA GLY A 190 -0.58 -10.79 13.52
C GLY A 190 -0.27 -10.82 12.02
N GLU A 191 -0.43 -12.00 11.41
CA GLU A 191 -0.26 -12.19 9.96
C GLU A 191 -1.40 -11.50 9.20
N HIS A 192 -1.09 -10.85 8.07
CA HIS A 192 -2.11 -10.54 7.08
C HIS A 192 -2.49 -11.80 6.31
N GLY A 193 -3.63 -12.40 6.67
CA GLY A 193 -4.14 -13.64 6.08
C GLY A 193 -4.80 -14.58 7.09
N ASP A 194 -4.66 -15.87 6.83
CA ASP A 194 -5.37 -16.95 7.56
C ASP A 194 -5.13 -16.95 9.07
N SER A 195 -3.92 -16.63 9.52
CA SER A 195 -3.54 -16.67 10.94
C SER A 195 -3.70 -15.31 11.64
N SER A 196 -4.43 -14.37 11.03
CA SER A 196 -4.74 -13.08 11.65
C SER A 196 -5.56 -13.26 12.94
N VAL A 197 -5.37 -12.35 13.90
CA VAL A 197 -5.94 -12.45 15.24
C VAL A 197 -6.86 -11.26 15.53
N PRO A 198 -8.17 -11.48 15.74
CA PRO A 198 -9.09 -10.44 16.19
C PRO A 198 -8.93 -10.20 17.70
N VAL A 199 -8.62 -8.96 18.07
CA VAL A 199 -8.42 -8.59 19.49
C VAL A 199 -9.76 -8.22 20.12
N TRP A 200 -10.59 -9.22 20.41
CA TRP A 200 -11.96 -9.06 20.93
C TRP A 200 -12.05 -8.20 22.20
N SER A 201 -11.04 -8.27 23.07
CA SER A 201 -10.99 -7.49 24.31
C SER A 201 -10.93 -5.97 24.07
N GLY A 202 -10.42 -5.54 22.91
CA GLY A 202 -10.31 -4.13 22.53
C GLY A 202 -11.49 -3.61 21.71
N VAL A 203 -12.46 -4.46 21.35
CA VAL A 203 -13.59 -4.07 20.50
C VAL A 203 -14.56 -3.20 21.29
N ASN A 204 -14.82 -1.99 20.77
CA ASN A 204 -15.65 -1.00 21.46
C ASN A 204 -16.34 -0.01 20.50
N VAL A 205 -17.40 0.62 21.01
CA VAL A 205 -18.03 1.82 20.43
C VAL A 205 -18.09 2.87 21.52
N ALA A 206 -17.61 4.09 21.22
CA ALA A 206 -17.54 5.19 22.19
C ALA A 206 -16.87 4.80 23.53
N GLY A 207 -15.88 3.91 23.50
CA GLY A 207 -15.18 3.41 24.69
C GLY A 207 -15.91 2.31 25.46
N VAL A 208 -17.13 1.95 25.10
CA VAL A 208 -17.89 0.87 25.75
C VAL A 208 -17.45 -0.48 25.17
N SER A 209 -16.87 -1.34 26.01
CA SER A 209 -16.36 -2.65 25.59
C SER A 209 -17.50 -3.61 25.22
N LEU A 210 -17.48 -4.13 23.99
CA LEU A 210 -18.45 -5.14 23.55
C LEU A 210 -18.24 -6.47 24.28
N LYS A 211 -16.99 -6.81 24.61
CA LYS A 211 -16.68 -8.05 25.35
C LYS A 211 -17.20 -8.01 26.79
N ALA A 212 -17.26 -6.82 27.41
CA ALA A 212 -17.84 -6.66 28.74
C ALA A 212 -19.38 -6.75 28.73
N LEU A 213 -20.03 -6.22 27.68
CA LEU A 213 -21.48 -6.33 27.50
C LEU A 213 -21.91 -7.74 27.09
N HIS A 214 -21.10 -8.40 26.26
CA HIS A 214 -21.33 -9.73 25.74
C HIS A 214 -20.11 -10.62 26.00
N PRO A 215 -20.02 -11.28 27.16
CA PRO A 215 -18.86 -12.09 27.56
C PRO A 215 -18.49 -13.20 26.57
N ASP A 216 -19.46 -13.70 25.79
CA ASP A 216 -19.23 -14.76 24.81
C ASP A 216 -18.71 -14.24 23.46
N LEU A 217 -18.61 -12.91 23.26
CA LEU A 217 -18.17 -12.28 22.00
C LEU A 217 -16.90 -12.93 21.43
N GLY A 218 -17.00 -13.44 20.21
CA GLY A 218 -15.87 -14.03 19.48
C GLY A 218 -15.51 -15.46 19.90
N THR A 219 -16.28 -16.07 20.80
CA THR A 219 -16.16 -17.50 21.14
C THR A 219 -17.12 -18.35 20.32
N ASP A 220 -16.98 -19.68 20.37
CA ASP A 220 -17.90 -20.60 19.69
C ASP A 220 -19.26 -20.73 20.40
N ALA A 221 -19.38 -20.26 21.65
CA ALA A 221 -20.63 -20.21 22.41
C ALA A 221 -21.49 -18.97 22.07
N ASP A 222 -20.95 -18.04 21.30
CA ASP A 222 -21.60 -16.79 20.93
C ASP A 222 -22.85 -17.03 20.05
N LYS A 223 -24.02 -16.69 20.58
CA LYS A 223 -25.31 -16.80 19.87
C LYS A 223 -25.46 -15.80 18.72
N GLU A 224 -24.71 -14.71 18.72
CA GLU A 224 -24.68 -13.70 17.66
C GLU A 224 -23.55 -13.96 16.64
N HIS A 225 -22.76 -15.01 16.86
CA HIS A 225 -21.71 -15.48 15.97
C HIS A 225 -20.77 -14.34 15.50
N TRP A 226 -20.25 -13.52 16.42
CA TRP A 226 -19.31 -12.46 16.08
C TRP A 226 -17.99 -12.99 15.53
N LYS A 227 -17.61 -14.23 15.88
CA LYS A 227 -16.46 -14.91 15.27
C LYS A 227 -16.54 -14.99 13.74
N GLU A 228 -17.76 -15.05 13.19
CA GLU A 228 -17.99 -15.04 11.73
C GLU A 228 -17.55 -13.73 11.08
N VAL A 229 -17.56 -12.60 11.81
CA VAL A 229 -17.04 -11.32 11.30
C VAL A 229 -15.56 -11.47 10.96
N HIS A 230 -14.76 -12.09 11.84
CA HIS A 230 -13.34 -12.31 11.57
C HIS A 230 -13.13 -13.32 10.44
N LYS A 231 -13.92 -14.40 10.39
CA LYS A 231 -13.85 -15.36 9.28
C LYS A 231 -14.10 -14.69 7.92
N GLN A 232 -15.09 -13.80 7.83
CA GLN A 232 -15.33 -13.02 6.61
C GLN A 232 -14.19 -12.05 6.27
N VAL A 233 -13.43 -11.56 7.25
CA VAL A 233 -12.22 -10.77 7.00
C VAL A 233 -11.14 -11.63 6.36
N VAL A 234 -10.89 -12.81 6.92
CA VAL A 234 -9.89 -13.78 6.40
C VAL A 234 -10.25 -14.24 4.99
N ASP A 235 -11.49 -14.66 4.75
CA ASP A 235 -11.94 -15.14 3.44
C ASP A 235 -11.76 -14.09 2.35
N ARG A 236 -11.92 -12.81 2.68
CA ARG A 236 -11.71 -11.68 1.75
C ARG A 236 -10.24 -11.31 1.56
N ALA A 237 -9.39 -11.50 2.57
CA ALA A 237 -7.95 -11.28 2.44
C ALA A 237 -7.30 -12.31 1.49
N CYS A 238 -7.80 -13.55 1.48
CA CYS A 238 -7.30 -14.60 0.60
C CYS A 238 -7.66 -14.42 -0.89
N MET A 239 -8.47 -13.42 -1.23
CA MET A 239 -8.83 -13.09 -2.62
C MET A 239 -7.89 -12.05 -3.26
N GLU A 240 -6.87 -11.54 -2.54
CA GLU A 240 -5.93 -10.49 -2.96
C GLU A 240 -4.56 -11.01 -3.39
#